data_AF-B9K8Z5-F1
#
_entry.id   AF-B9K8Z5-F1
#
_cell.length_a   1.000
_cell.length_b   1.000
_cell.length_c   1.000
_cell.angle_alpha   90.00
_cell.angle_beta   90.00
_cell.angle_gamma   90.00
#
_symmetry.space_group_name_H-M   'P 1'
#
loop_
_entity.id
_entity.type
_entity.pdbx_description
1 polymer ?
#
loop_
_entity_poly.entity_id
_entity_poly.type
_entity_poly.pdbx_seq_one_letter_code
_entity_poly.pdbx_strand_id
1 'polypeptide(L)'
;MGVHIEGKQENVQVHDIYVRIKGNFEADLKESEKDLFDNLCRYNGLMNLLVIARSFIATTTAQMGIHPILIPMVDLTKVEIKN
;
A
#
# COMPACT_ATOMS: atom_id res chain seq x y z
N MET A 1 5.39 3.44 -2.44
CA MET A 1 4.65 3.08 -1.21
C MET A 1 5.37 1.93 -0.50
N GLY A 2 5.44 1.96 0.84
CA GLY A 2 5.98 0.86 1.65
C GLY A 2 4.96 0.42 2.70
N VAL A 3 4.83 -0.89 2.91
CA VAL A 3 4.00 -1.50 3.94
C VAL A 3 4.89 -2.41 4.79
N HIS A 4 4.84 -2.23 6.10
CA HIS A 4 5.58 -3.04 7.06
C HIS A 4 4.61 -3.67 8.05
N ILE A 5 4.70 -4.99 8.22
CA ILE A 5 3.87 -5.76 9.14
C ILE A 5 4.78 -6.55 10.06
N GLU A 6 4.58 -6.35 11.36
CA GLU A 6 5.23 -7.13 12.40
C GLU A 6 4.18 -7.92 13.19
N GLY A 7 4.47 -9.18 13.45
CA GLY A 7 3.68 -10.04 14.33
C GLY A 7 4.52 -10.54 15.50
N LYS A 8 4.00 -10.42 16.72
CA LYS A 8 4.65 -10.90 17.94
C LYS A 8 3.74 -11.86 18.70
N GLN A 9 4.31 -12.93 19.25
CA GLN A 9 3.62 -13.85 20.15
C GLN A 9 4.38 -13.92 21.47
N GLU A 10 3.68 -13.61 22.57
CA GLU A 10 4.18 -13.49 23.96
C GLU A 10 5.28 -12.44 24.17
N ASN A 11 6.40 -12.53 23.44
CA ASN A 11 7.43 -11.49 23.26
C ASN A 11 8.41 -11.80 22.11
N VAL A 12 8.16 -12.85 21.33
CA VAL A 12 9.00 -13.26 20.21
C VAL A 12 8.40 -12.70 18.92
N GLN A 13 9.21 -12.06 18.09
CA GLN A 13 8.80 -11.67 16.74
C GLN A 13 8.71 -12.92 15.87
N VAL A 14 7.49 -13.23 15.45
CA VAL A 14 7.17 -14.42 14.65
C VAL A 14 7.01 -14.10 13.17
N HIS A 15 6.68 -12.85 12.84
CA HIS A 15 6.51 -12.37 11.47
C HIS A 15 7.13 -10.99 11.29
N ASP A 16 7.87 -10.81 10.20
CA ASP A 16 8.39 -9.53 9.73
C ASP A 16 8.25 -9.49 8.21
N ILE A 17 7.37 -8.64 7.70
CA ILE A 17 7.06 -8.54 6.28
C ILE A 17 7.18 -7.09 5.84
N TYR A 18 8.13 -6.83 4.94
CA TYR A 18 8.29 -5.54 4.30
C TYR A 18 7.99 -5.64 2.80
N VAL A 19 7.02 -4.84 2.34
CA VAL A 19 6.64 -4.75 0.93
C VAL A 19 6.81 -3.33 0.45
N ARG A 20 7.62 -3.15 -0.61
CA ARG A 20 7.80 -1.87 -1.28
C ARG A 20 7.34 -1.98 -2.72
N ILE A 21 6.32 -1.22 -3.07
CA ILE A 21 5.79 -1.15 -4.43
C ILE A 21 6.04 0.25 -4.99
N LYS A 22 6.61 0.29 -6.20
CA LYS A 22 6.77 1.48 -7.03
C LYS A 22 5.85 1.35 -8.23
N GLY A 23 5.13 2.42 -8.55
CA GLY A 23 4.30 2.52 -9.74
C GLY A 23 4.67 3.76 -10.52
N ASN A 24 4.69 3.64 -11.84
CA ASN A 24 4.77 4.78 -12.75
C ASN A 24 3.35 5.07 -13.21
N PHE A 25 2.93 6.33 -13.11
CA PHE A 25 1.60 6.78 -13.47
C PHE A 25 1.70 7.80 -14.60
N GLU A 26 0.81 7.67 -15.57
CA GLU A 26 0.68 8.57 -16.71
C GLU A 26 -0.79 8.96 -16.83
N ALA A 27 -1.04 10.21 -17.21
CA ALA A 27 -2.38 10.69 -17.52
C ALA A 27 -2.32 11.63 -18.72
N ASP A 28 -3.34 11.56 -19.57
CA ASP A 28 -3.54 12.51 -20.66
C ASP A 28 -4.34 13.70 -20.11
N LEU A 29 -3.62 14.72 -19.66
CA LEU A 29 -4.17 15.92 -19.04
C LEU A 29 -3.67 17.16 -19.79
N LYS A 30 -4.49 18.21 -19.81
CA LYS A 30 -4.05 19.50 -20.35
C LYS A 30 -3.04 20.15 -19.39
N GLU A 31 -2.13 20.96 -19.91
CA GLU A 31 -1.05 21.61 -19.13
C GLU A 31 -1.55 22.39 -17.90
N SER A 32 -2.77 22.93 -17.96
CA SER A 32 -3.43 23.65 -16.87
C SER A 32 -3.91 22.77 -15.70
N GLU A 33 -3.76 21.44 -15.78
CA GLU A 33 -4.32 20.47 -14.83
C GLU A 33 -3.25 19.74 -14.01
N LYS A 34 -2.03 20.29 -13.93
CA LYS A 34 -0.92 19.65 -13.20
C LYS A 34 -1.24 19.38 -11.73
N ASP A 35 -1.87 20.32 -11.03
CA ASP A 35 -2.27 20.13 -9.63
C ASP A 35 -3.33 19.02 -9.48
N LEU A 36 -4.18 18.83 -10.50
CA LEU A 36 -5.13 17.73 -10.55
C LEU A 36 -4.40 16.40 -10.72
N PHE A 37 -3.39 16.33 -11.61
CA PHE A 37 -2.57 15.12 -11.78
C PHE A 37 -1.88 14.70 -10.47
N ASP A 38 -1.26 15.65 -9.78
CA ASP A 38 -0.55 15.37 -8.54
C ASP A 38 -1.51 14.87 -7.45
N ASN A 39 -2.70 15.47 -7.34
CA ASN A 39 -3.74 14.99 -6.42
C ASN A 39 -4.24 13.59 -6.79
N LEU A 40 -4.47 13.31 -8.08
CA LEU A 40 -4.86 11.98 -8.55
C LEU A 40 -3.78 10.95 -8.25
N CYS A 41 -2.51 11.26 -8.47
CA CYS A 41 -1.40 10.37 -8.14
C CYS A 41 -1.26 10.13 -6.63
N ARG A 42 -1.44 11.17 -5.81
CA ARG A 42 -1.33 11.09 -4.34
C ARG A 42 -2.41 10.20 -3.73
N TYR A 43 -3.66 10.28 -4.20
CA TYR A 43 -4.75 9.48 -3.65
C TYR A 43 -5.02 8.20 -4.44
N ASN A 44 -5.34 8.31 -5.73
CA ASN A 44 -5.70 7.14 -6.55
C ASN A 44 -4.49 6.27 -6.84
N GLY A 45 -3.35 6.88 -7.14
CA GLY A 45 -2.09 6.15 -7.33
C GLY A 45 -1.72 5.36 -6.07
N LEU A 46 -1.73 6.00 -4.90
CA LEU A 46 -1.48 5.32 -3.63
C LEU A 46 -2.50 4.21 -3.33
N MET A 47 -3.78 4.45 -3.56
CA MET A 47 -4.84 3.46 -3.33
C MET A 47 -4.63 2.22 -4.20
N ASN A 48 -4.31 2.41 -5.48
CA ASN A 48 -4.01 1.31 -6.39
C ASN A 48 -2.82 0.48 -5.90
N LEU A 49 -1.75 1.13 -5.44
CA LEU A 49 -0.60 0.42 -4.87
C LEU A 49 -0.97 -0.33 -3.59
N LEU A 50 -1.80 0.25 -2.72
CA LEU A 50 -2.24 -0.40 -1.47
C LEU A 50 -3.08 -1.65 -1.74
N VAL A 51 -3.97 -1.62 -2.73
CA VAL A 51 -4.75 -2.80 -3.14
C VAL A 51 -3.83 -3.92 -3.64
N ILE A 52 -2.80 -3.58 -4.42
CA ILE A 52 -1.81 -4.55 -4.90
C ILE A 52 -1.02 -5.14 -3.72
N ALA A 53 -0.53 -4.30 -2.81
CA ALA A 53 0.21 -4.75 -1.63
C ALA A 53 -0.64 -5.65 -0.72
N ARG A 54 -1.91 -5.29 -0.50
CA ARG A 54 -2.86 -6.08 0.27
C ARG A 54 -3.04 -7.48 -0.32
N SER A 55 -3.26 -7.56 -1.63
CA SER A 55 -3.39 -8.85 -2.32
C SER A 55 -2.10 -9.66 -2.23
N PHE A 56 -0.95 -9.03 -2.50
CA PHE A 56 0.36 -9.69 -2.42
C PHE A 56 0.64 -10.27 -1.04
N ILE A 57 0.38 -9.52 0.03
CA ILE A 57 0.60 -9.94 1.42
C ILE A 57 -0.32 -11.11 1.78
N ALA A 58 -1.61 -11.01 1.46
CA ALA A 58 -2.57 -12.07 1.74
C ALA A 58 -2.19 -13.38 1.03
N THR A 59 -1.81 -13.31 -0.25
CA THR A 59 -1.40 -14.50 -1.03
C THR A 59 -0.07 -15.07 -0.54
N THR A 60 0.93 -14.23 -0.29
CA THR A 60 2.26 -14.68 0.14
C THR A 60 2.20 -15.34 1.51
N THR A 61 1.48 -14.75 2.46
CA THR A 61 1.31 -15.34 3.80
C THR A 61 0.59 -16.68 3.74
N ALA A 62 -0.46 -16.81 2.92
CA ALA A 62 -1.14 -18.08 2.69
C ALA A 62 -0.20 -19.16 2.12
N GLN A 63 0.63 -18.80 1.13
CA GLN A 63 1.58 -19.71 0.49
C GLN A 63 2.70 -20.17 1.43
N MET A 64 3.03 -19.35 2.43
CA MET A 64 4.01 -19.69 3.48
C MET A 64 3.41 -20.55 4.59
N GLY A 65 2.14 -20.95 4.50
CA GLY A 65 1.43 -21.68 5.55
C GLY A 65 1.07 -20.82 6.76
N ILE A 66 1.20 -19.50 6.65
CA ILE A 66 0.76 -18.53 7.66
C ILE A 66 -0.73 -18.25 7.40
N HIS A 67 -1.52 -18.05 8.46
CA HIS A 67 -2.90 -17.60 8.27
C HIS A 67 -2.92 -16.29 7.45
N PRO A 68 -3.70 -16.20 6.36
CA PRO A 68 -3.61 -15.07 5.45
C PRO A 68 -3.79 -13.73 6.17
N ILE A 69 -2.79 -12.84 6.03
CA ILE A 69 -2.85 -11.53 6.67
C ILE A 69 -3.66 -10.58 5.76
N LEU A 70 -4.85 -10.20 6.22
CA LEU A 70 -5.74 -9.28 5.51
C LEU A 70 -5.59 -7.87 6.07
N ILE A 71 -4.86 -7.01 5.34
CA ILE A 71 -4.76 -5.58 5.70
C ILE A 71 -6.15 -4.92 5.54
N PRO A 72 -6.65 -4.15 6.51
CA PRO A 72 -7.91 -3.42 6.36
C PRO A 72 -7.80 -2.31 5.30
N MET A 73 -8.93 -1.95 4.69
CA MET A 73 -9.00 -0.75 3.84
C MET A 73 -8.70 0.49 4.68
N VAL A 74 -7.86 1.38 4.16
CA VAL A 74 -7.48 2.63 4.82
C VAL A 74 -8.19 3.79 4.13
N ASP A 75 -8.78 4.68 4.91
CA ASP A 75 -9.32 5.94 4.41
C ASP A 75 -8.18 6.94 4.23
N LEU A 76 -7.68 7.06 2.99
CA LEU A 76 -6.56 7.94 2.64
C LEU A 76 -6.88 9.44 2.81
N THR A 77 -8.14 9.83 2.89
CA THR A 77 -8.50 11.24 3.13
C THR A 77 -8.13 11.72 4.53
N LYS A 78 -7.93 10.78 5.45
CA LYS A 78 -7.56 11.04 6.85
C LYS A 78 -6.07 10.84 7.14
N VAL A 79 -5.28 10.51 6.13
CA VAL A 79 -3.85 10.20 6.27
C VAL A 79 -3.02 11.37 5.75
N GLU A 80 -2.11 11.88 6.58
CA GLU A 80 -1.14 12.89 6.16
C GLU A 80 -0.09 12.27 5.23
N ILE A 81 -0.10 12.68 3.96
CA ILE A 81 0.93 12.29 2.98
C ILE A 81 2.07 13.30 3.06
N LYS A 82 3.16 12.91 3.73
CA LYS A 82 4.40 13.70 3.78
C LYS A 82 5.12 13.59 2.43
N ASN A 83 5.49 14.75 1.87
CA ASN A 83 6.28 14.86 0.63
C ASN A 83 7.78 14.70 0.92
#